data_AF-A0A6N9RCB1-F1
#
_entry.id   AF-A0A6N9RCB1-F1
#
_cell.length_a   1.000
_cell.length_b   1.000
_cell.length_c   1.000
_cell.angle_alpha   90.00
_cell.angle_beta   90.00
_cell.angle_gamma   90.00
#
_symmetry.space_group_name_H-M   'P 1'
#
loop_
_entity.id
_entity.type
_entity.pdbx_description
1 polymer ?
#
loop_
_entity_poly.entity_id
_entity_poly.type
_entity_poly.pdbx_seq_one_letter_code
_entity_poly.pdbx_strand_id
1 'polypeptide(L)'
;MSRIVLAAQVRADFDRIFDFLFEYAPDSAATRIEAIIAAIDILQTSPLIGRPMAFGQRELVIATGSSGYLALYRYDPTLDTAFVLAVRSQREHGYKKG
;
A
#
# COMPACT_ATOMS: atom_id res chain seq x y z
N MET A 1 -5.02 18.79 -4.00
CA MET A 1 -4.45 17.56 -3.42
C MET A 1 -5.50 16.50 -3.58
N SER A 2 -5.18 15.40 -4.25
CA SER A 2 -6.12 14.30 -4.48
C SER A 2 -6.59 13.73 -3.15
N ARG A 3 -7.86 13.38 -3.08
CA ARG A 3 -8.42 12.68 -1.92
C ARG A 3 -7.88 11.25 -1.88
N ILE A 4 -7.61 10.74 -0.68
CA ILE A 4 -7.33 9.32 -0.48
C ILE A 4 -8.53 8.67 0.19
N VAL A 5 -8.97 7.53 -0.34
CA VAL A 5 -10.00 6.68 0.25
C VAL A 5 -9.44 5.28 0.40
N LEU A 6 -9.52 4.74 1.61
CA LEU A 6 -9.10 3.38 1.90
C LEU A 6 -10.31 2.44 1.78
N ALA A 7 -10.18 1.38 0.99
CA ALA A 7 -11.16 0.31 0.97
C ALA A 7 -11.23 -0.39 2.35
N ALA A 8 -12.37 -0.97 2.69
CA ALA A 8 -12.55 -1.66 3.98
C ALA A 8 -11.50 -2.75 4.21
N GLN A 9 -11.06 -3.44 3.13
CA GLN A 9 -10.02 -4.46 3.18
C GLN A 9 -8.67 -3.93 3.68
N VAL A 10 -8.36 -2.64 3.45
CA VAL A 10 -7.09 -2.04 3.88
C VAL A 10 -6.93 -2.10 5.40
N ARG A 11 -8.02 -1.99 6.17
CA ARG A 11 -7.96 -2.16 7.63
C ARG A 11 -7.43 -3.54 8.02
N ALA A 12 -8.03 -4.60 7.48
CA ALA A 12 -7.59 -5.97 7.74
C ALA A 12 -6.15 -6.23 7.26
N ASP A 13 -5.75 -5.54 6.19
CA ASP A 13 -4.38 -5.60 5.69
C ASP A 13 -3.38 -5.01 6.69
N PHE A 14 -3.69 -3.85 7.29
CA PHE A 14 -2.87 -3.24 8.33
C PHE A 14 -2.85 -4.09 9.60
N ASP A 15 -3.99 -4.61 10.06
CA ASP A 15 -4.06 -5.47 11.26
C ASP A 15 -3.09 -6.66 11.12
N ARG A 16 -3.13 -7.34 9.97
CA ARG A 16 -2.22 -8.46 9.67
C ARG A 16 -0.74 -8.04 9.60
N ILE A 17 -0.46 -6.86 9.04
CA ILE A 17 0.90 -6.30 9.00
C ILE A 17 1.39 -5.96 10.41
N PHE A 18 0.53 -5.39 11.26
CA PHE A 18 0.86 -5.08 12.65
C PHE A 18 1.19 -6.35 13.43
N ASP A 19 0.36 -7.38 13.34
CA ASP A 19 0.58 -8.67 14.01
C ASP A 19 1.94 -9.27 13.60
N PHE A 20 2.22 -9.30 12.29
CA PHE A 20 3.48 -9.80 11.78
C PHE A 20 4.68 -8.97 12.26
N LEU A 21 4.57 -7.65 12.26
CA LEU A 21 5.68 -6.79 12.69
C LEU A 21 5.94 -6.89 14.18
N PHE A 22 4.89 -7.02 14.99
CA PHE A 22 5.02 -7.16 16.44
C PHE A 22 5.67 -8.49 16.82
N GLU A 23 5.34 -9.57 16.11
CA GLU A 23 5.92 -10.90 16.36
C GLU A 23 7.36 -11.03 15.86
N TYR A 24 7.65 -10.56 14.64
CA TYR A 24 8.90 -10.88 13.96
C TYR A 24 9.91 -9.74 13.86
N ALA A 25 9.49 -8.48 14.05
CA ALA A 25 10.37 -7.32 13.86
C ALA A 25 9.97 -6.10 14.73
N PRO A 26 9.72 -6.26 16.04
CA PRO A 26 9.12 -5.23 16.89
C PRO A 26 9.92 -3.93 16.91
N ASP A 27 11.26 -4.02 16.94
CA ASP A 27 12.16 -2.86 16.96
C ASP A 27 12.03 -1.96 15.72
N SER A 28 11.53 -2.51 14.60
CA SER A 28 11.35 -1.76 13.34
C SER A 28 9.88 -1.53 12.97
N ALA A 29 8.94 -1.99 13.80
CA ALA A 29 7.52 -1.98 13.47
C ALA A 29 7.00 -0.55 13.21
N ALA A 30 7.29 0.38 14.12
CA ALA A 30 6.85 1.77 14.01
C ALA A 30 7.34 2.43 12.72
N THR A 31 8.64 2.38 12.45
CA THR A 31 9.25 2.97 11.25
C THR A 31 8.70 2.39 9.95
N ARG A 32 8.39 1.09 9.92
CA ARG A 32 7.80 0.44 8.74
C ARG A 32 6.37 0.90 8.48
N ILE A 33 5.58 1.07 9.54
CA ILE A 33 4.21 1.58 9.43
C ILE A 33 4.21 3.03 8.97
N GLU A 34 5.09 3.86 9.54
CA GLU A 34 5.29 5.24 9.09
C GLU A 34 5.66 5.31 7.61
N ALA A 35 6.55 4.44 7.13
CA ALA A 35 6.91 4.38 5.72
C ALA A 35 5.72 4.02 4.81
N ILE A 36 4.84 3.11 5.25
CA ILE A 36 3.63 2.75 4.50
C ILE A 36 2.67 3.94 4.42
N ILE A 37 2.42 4.62 5.54
CA ILE A 37 1.54 5.78 5.61
C ILE A 37 2.07 6.92 4.73
N ALA A 38 3.36 7.26 4.90
CA ALA A 38 4.00 8.32 4.12
C ALA A 38 3.95 8.05 2.62
N ALA A 39 4.13 6.79 2.21
CA ALA A 39 4.02 6.44 0.79
C ALA A 39 2.58 6.58 0.27
N ILE A 40 1.56 6.16 1.05
CA ILE A 40 0.16 6.38 0.68
C ILE A 40 -0.14 7.89 0.56
N ASP A 41 0.35 8.72 1.48
CA ASP A 41 0.13 10.16 1.48
C ASP A 41 0.71 10.86 0.23
N ILE A 42 1.76 10.33 -0.39
CA ILE A 42 2.29 10.83 -1.68
C ILE A 42 1.21 10.84 -2.77
N LEU A 43 0.19 9.95 -2.69
CA LEU A 43 -0.90 9.92 -3.66
C LEU A 43 -1.74 11.20 -3.67
N GLN A 44 -1.68 12.02 -2.62
CA GLN A 44 -2.33 13.33 -2.58
C GLN A 44 -1.73 14.33 -3.57
N THR A 45 -0.45 14.17 -3.92
CA THR A 45 0.27 15.08 -4.83
C THR A 45 0.65 14.40 -6.14
N SER A 46 0.88 13.10 -6.11
CA SER A 46 1.38 12.32 -7.25
C SER A 46 0.55 11.05 -7.47
N PRO A 47 -0.77 11.16 -7.74
CA PRO A 47 -1.65 10.00 -7.85
C PRO A 47 -1.31 9.08 -9.05
N LEU A 48 -0.50 9.54 -10.01
CA LEU A 48 -0.08 8.75 -11.17
C LEU A 48 1.29 8.08 -11.01
N ILE A 49 1.95 8.21 -9.85
CA ILE A 49 3.31 7.71 -9.60
C ILE A 49 3.44 6.18 -9.60
N GLY A 50 2.35 5.48 -9.26
CA GLY A 50 2.33 4.02 -9.21
C GLY A 50 2.45 3.40 -10.59
N ARG A 51 3.10 2.23 -10.63
CA ARG A 51 3.25 1.41 -11.83
C ARG A 51 1.87 0.97 -12.34
N PRO A 52 1.51 1.21 -13.62
CA PRO A 52 0.25 0.76 -14.18
C PRO A 52 0.11 -0.77 -14.18
N MET A 53 -1.10 -1.25 -13.91
CA MET A 53 -1.52 -2.65 -13.93
C MET A 53 -2.79 -2.81 -14.79
N ALA A 54 -3.27 -4.04 -14.91
CA ALA A 54 -4.54 -4.34 -15.57
C ALA A 54 -5.72 -3.61 -14.90
N PHE A 55 -6.82 -3.44 -15.64
CA PHE A 55 -8.08 -2.87 -15.14
C PHE A 55 -7.97 -1.47 -14.50
N GLY A 56 -6.99 -0.67 -14.95
CA GLY A 56 -6.78 0.70 -14.47
C GLY A 56 -6.21 0.78 -13.05
N GLN A 57 -5.74 -0.34 -12.49
CA GLN A 57 -5.05 -0.37 -11.21
C GLN A 57 -3.61 0.12 -11.34
N ARG A 58 -3.03 0.48 -10.20
CA ARG A 58 -1.64 0.91 -10.04
C ARG A 58 -1.04 0.30 -8.79
N GLU A 59 0.22 -0.08 -8.88
CA GLU A 59 1.02 -0.53 -7.76
C GLU A 59 1.97 0.58 -7.32
N LEU A 60 1.83 1.02 -6.08
CA LEU A 60 2.82 1.86 -5.41
C LEU A 60 3.77 0.96 -4.62
N VAL A 61 5.04 0.94 -5.03
CA VAL A 61 6.10 0.20 -4.33
C VAL A 61 6.67 1.08 -3.23
N ILE A 62 6.54 0.65 -1.98
CA ILE A 62 6.89 1.43 -0.78
C ILE A 62 8.33 1.11 -0.33
N ALA A 63 8.76 -0.14 -0.51
CA ALA A 63 10.13 -0.58 -0.32
C ALA A 63 10.42 -1.81 -1.19
N THR A 64 11.68 -2.00 -1.57
CA THR A 64 12.14 -3.15 -2.36
C THR A 64 12.92 -4.15 -1.50
N GLY A 65 12.95 -5.42 -1.91
CA GLY A 65 13.67 -6.49 -1.23
C GLY A 65 12.82 -7.29 -0.24
N SER A 66 13.48 -8.07 0.62
CA SER A 66 12.86 -9.08 1.50
C SER A 66 11.94 -8.51 2.60
N SER A 67 11.68 -7.21 2.58
CA SER A 67 10.93 -6.44 3.58
C SER A 67 9.97 -5.43 2.94
N GLY A 68 9.74 -5.53 1.63
CA GLY A 68 8.97 -4.56 0.86
C GLY A 68 7.45 -4.65 1.07
N TYR A 69 6.79 -3.50 0.98
CA TYR A 69 5.34 -3.38 0.94
C TYR A 69 4.90 -2.79 -0.41
N LEU A 70 3.69 -3.13 -0.81
CA LEU A 70 3.01 -2.53 -1.96
C LEU A 70 1.61 -2.07 -1.56
N ALA A 71 1.20 -0.93 -2.10
CA ALA A 71 -0.19 -0.50 -2.08
C ALA A 71 -0.77 -0.65 -3.49
N LEU A 72 -1.87 -1.40 -3.61
CA LEU A 72 -2.66 -1.49 -4.83
C LEU A 72 -3.72 -0.40 -4.78
N TYR A 73 -3.78 0.45 -5.80
CA TYR A 73 -4.74 1.54 -5.83
C TYR A 73 -5.29 1.82 -7.23
N ARG A 74 -6.34 2.63 -7.30
CA ARG A 74 -6.87 3.22 -8.54
C ARG A 74 -6.97 4.72 -8.37
N TYR A 75 -6.64 5.47 -9.41
CA TYR A 75 -6.88 6.90 -9.43
C TYR A 75 -8.05 7.20 -10.36
N ASP A 76 -9.05 7.90 -9.82
CA ASP A 76 -10.17 8.46 -10.58
C ASP A 76 -9.88 9.95 -10.84
N PRO A 77 -9.60 10.35 -12.09
CA PRO A 77 -9.29 11.73 -12.42
C PRO A 77 -10.53 12.64 -12.39
N THR A 78 -11.74 12.09 -12.53
CA THR A 78 -12.99 12.86 -12.46
C THR A 78 -13.30 13.25 -11.02
N LEU A 79 -13.00 12.36 -10.07
CA LEU A 79 -13.19 12.59 -8.63
C LEU A 79 -11.95 13.16 -7.93
N ASP A 80 -10.83 13.31 -8.63
CA ASP A 80 -9.51 13.62 -8.05
C ASP A 80 -9.23 12.75 -6.80
N THR A 81 -9.49 11.44 -6.91
CA THR A 81 -9.47 10.52 -5.77
C THR A 81 -8.63 9.27 -6.06
N ALA A 82 -7.67 9.00 -5.18
CA ALA A 82 -6.94 7.75 -5.12
C ALA A 82 -7.64 6.78 -4.15
N PHE A 83 -8.18 5.70 -4.69
CA PHE A 83 -8.77 4.59 -3.93
C PHE A 83 -7.70 3.54 -3.67
N VAL A 84 -7.21 3.46 -2.43
CA VAL A 84 -6.29 2.40 -1.99
C VAL A 84 -7.13 1.16 -1.71
N LEU A 85 -6.88 0.10 -2.48
CA LEU A 85 -7.69 -1.12 -2.48
C LEU A 85 -7.12 -2.16 -1.52
N ALA A 86 -5.80 -2.25 -1.43
CA ALA A 86 -5.11 -3.21 -0.58
C ALA A 86 -3.68 -2.74 -0.25
N VAL A 87 -3.16 -3.19 0.89
CA VAL A 87 -1.74 -3.08 1.25
C VAL A 87 -1.20 -4.49 1.52
N ARG A 88 -0.08 -4.85 0.91
CA ARG A 88 0.47 -6.21 1.03
C ARG A 88 1.95 -6.16 1.39
N SER A 89 2.36 -7.01 2.32
CA SER A 89 3.77 -7.39 2.48
C SER A 89 4.14 -8.38 1.40
N GLN A 90 5.31 -8.21 0.77
CA GLN A 90 5.83 -9.21 -0.17
C GLN A 90 6.23 -10.52 0.53
N ARG A 91 6.34 -10.54 1.87
CA ARG A 91 6.74 -11.72 2.66
C ARG A 91 5.61 -12.65 3.05
N GLU A 92 4.36 -12.19 3.07
CA GLU A 92 3.22 -12.94 3.65
C GLU A 92 2.73 -14.14 2.81
N HIS A 93 3.60 -14.74 1.99
CA HIS A 93 3.36 -15.88 1.10
C HIS A 93 2.35 -15.64 -0.03
N GLY A 94 2.86 -15.72 -1.28
CA GLY A 94 2.05 -16.16 -2.42
C GLY A 94 1.62 -15.12 -3.45
N TYR A 95 2.52 -14.27 -3.95
CA TYR A 95 2.26 -13.58 -5.23
C TYR A 95 2.38 -14.59 -6.38
N LYS A 96 1.32 -15.35 -6.65
CA LYS A 96 1.09 -15.82 -8.01
C LYS A 96 0.68 -14.61 -8.82
N LYS A 97 1.58 -14.19 -9.71
CA LYS A 97 1.24 -13.33 -10.84
C LYS A 97 0.01 -13.95 -11.52
N GLY A 98 -1.14 -13.31 -11.38
CA GLY A 98 -2.24 -13.46 -12.32
C GLY A 98 -1.97 -12.60 -13.54
#